data_AF-A0A1S8BP14-F1
#
_entry.id   AF-A0A1S8BP14-F1
#
_cell.length_a   1.000
_cell.length_b   1.000
_cell.length_c   1.000
_cell.angle_alpha   90.00
_cell.angle_beta   90.00
_cell.angle_gamma   90.00
#
_symmetry.space_group_name_H-M   'P 1'
#
loop_
_entity.id
_entity.type
_entity.pdbx_description
1 polymer ?
#
loop_
_entity_poly.entity_id
_entity_poly.type
_entity_poly.pdbx_seq_one_letter_code
_entity_poly.pdbx_strand_id
1 'polypeptide(L)'
;MPDALSKTVPIWCAIWNALLFPSPDPTTIPLHLPPTTVSASEHAQIASRLPSFLAAARALNLPLDRLRGLVKKPLRPLWVTRDSPLPNDDDDEEEEEGEGTKPAFPDFHPVILCTASRRVPGGEASEGGYVQGAGDDSEGWACGLTAPLWWEHAEALLRASEAELPGVIGELVAAGGQGRGGGVDAAAVVQMAPAGWVWVCAADALREEATKQQFDAVIECGGAPDEALARRLPKGGYLHFKCGTGKLGSRDLRSEVSKIEGFVRRRRLDAATKLAICCQTGKDLSVGVALAVLCLYTDDEGRPTPTTPTPTITKPFIRQRLSWIMTAHPTASPSRATLQSINAFLFSPRAPPPPSTMPPTTTPLSRTFTSLTTKTWSLSRTLTTHLPPSAGGTPSARFAGTATFTPRAPTAEGYAGEELLYAEEGVLAIEKEDGTAMEVPARRRYVWRRYRAGREGEGEGEGEGISIWFVKEDGESVDYLFLDMEVRGVGGQGEGRRLEARGRHPCGEDVYDATFVFGGGEQQGEGMVVTYVVKGPTKDYVSETRYTR
;
A
#
# COMPACT_ATOMS: atom_id res chain seq x y z
N MET A 1 27.18 -9.94 -5.12
CA MET A 1 26.34 -10.04 -3.91
C MET A 1 24.98 -9.42 -4.23
N PRO A 2 23.86 -10.03 -3.82
CA PRO A 2 22.52 -9.49 -4.06
C PRO A 2 22.26 -8.15 -3.34
N ASP A 3 21.40 -7.31 -3.91
CA ASP A 3 21.00 -6.02 -3.33
C ASP A 3 20.33 -6.14 -1.95
N ALA A 4 19.62 -7.24 -1.70
CA ALA A 4 19.04 -7.52 -0.38
C ALA A 4 20.12 -7.56 0.73
N LEU A 5 21.27 -8.17 0.44
CA LEU A 5 22.38 -8.33 1.38
C LEU A 5 23.34 -7.14 1.36
N SER A 6 23.57 -6.52 0.20
CA SER A 6 24.50 -5.39 0.10
C SER A 6 23.88 -4.06 0.53
N LYS A 7 22.55 -3.89 0.40
CA LYS A 7 21.85 -2.62 0.62
C LYS A 7 20.66 -2.73 1.59
N THR A 8 19.69 -3.61 1.32
CA THR A 8 18.40 -3.63 2.06
C THR A 8 18.54 -3.95 3.56
N VAL A 9 19.14 -5.10 3.90
CA VAL A 9 19.33 -5.48 5.31
C VAL A 9 20.24 -4.49 6.06
N PRO A 10 21.33 -3.99 5.46
CA PRO A 10 22.10 -2.90 6.06
C PRO A 10 21.31 -1.61 6.34
N ILE A 11 20.42 -1.21 5.42
CA ILE A 11 19.50 -0.08 5.66
C ILE A 11 18.59 -0.37 6.85
N TRP A 12 18.05 -1.59 6.96
CA TRP A 12 17.23 -1.99 8.11
C TRP A 12 18.02 -1.92 9.42
N CYS A 13 19.27 -2.40 9.44
CA CYS A 13 20.15 -2.30 10.61
C CYS A 13 20.34 -0.84 11.03
N ALA A 14 20.59 0.06 10.07
CA ALA A 14 20.76 1.49 10.34
C ALA A 14 19.50 2.13 10.96
N ILE A 15 18.31 1.82 10.41
CA ILE A 15 17.03 2.34 10.93
C ILE A 15 16.70 1.77 12.31
N TRP A 16 16.87 0.47 12.52
CA TRP A 16 16.67 -0.16 13.83
C TRP A 16 17.63 0.40 14.88
N ASN A 17 18.89 0.60 14.51
CA ASN A 17 19.86 1.22 15.39
C ASN A 17 19.45 2.64 15.77
N ALA A 18 19.02 3.46 14.80
CA ALA A 18 18.57 4.82 15.06
C ALA A 18 17.29 4.90 15.93
N LEU A 19 16.42 3.88 15.87
CA LEU A 19 15.21 3.79 16.71
C LEU A 19 15.53 3.34 18.13
N LEU A 20 16.37 2.31 18.27
CA LEU A 20 16.61 1.63 19.54
C LEU A 20 17.75 2.24 20.34
N PHE A 21 18.79 2.73 19.66
CA PHE A 21 20.02 3.29 20.21
C PHE A 21 20.28 4.70 19.63
N PRO A 22 19.43 5.70 19.96
CA PRO A 22 19.52 7.03 19.37
C PRO A 22 20.88 7.69 19.67
N SER A 23 21.55 8.16 18.62
CA SER A 23 22.78 8.93 18.69
C SER A 23 22.52 10.30 19.36
N PRO A 24 23.49 10.88 20.08
CA PRO A 24 23.43 12.27 20.54
C PRO A 24 23.25 13.27 19.40
N ASP A 25 23.76 12.93 18.21
CA ASP A 25 23.51 13.67 16.98
C ASP A 25 22.40 12.99 16.16
N PRO A 26 21.18 13.57 16.12
CA PRO A 26 20.05 12.99 15.38
C PRO A 26 20.17 13.20 13.86
N THR A 27 21.14 13.99 13.39
CA THR A 27 21.31 14.28 11.96
C THR A 27 22.18 13.24 11.26
N THR A 28 22.91 12.41 12.01
CA THR A 28 23.77 11.37 11.47
C THR A 28 23.26 9.98 11.84
N ILE A 29 22.90 9.20 10.82
CA ILE A 29 22.48 7.80 10.98
C ILE A 29 23.64 6.91 10.49
N PRO A 30 24.32 6.16 11.38
CA PRO A 30 25.39 5.25 10.96
C PRO A 30 24.90 4.20 9.97
N LEU A 31 25.58 4.12 8.82
CA LEU A 31 25.28 3.19 7.74
C LEU A 31 26.53 2.37 7.42
N HIS A 32 26.37 1.05 7.35
CA HIS A 32 27.45 0.12 7.02
C HIS A 32 27.09 -0.60 5.73
N LEU A 33 27.79 -0.31 4.63
CA LEU A 33 27.61 -0.98 3.35
C LEU A 33 28.94 -1.59 2.90
N PRO A 34 28.94 -2.69 2.13
CA PRO A 34 30.17 -3.34 1.68
C PRO A 34 30.81 -2.49 0.56
N PRO A 35 32.00 -1.88 0.80
CA PRO A 35 32.59 -0.91 -0.13
C PRO A 35 33.04 -1.53 -1.46
N THR A 36 33.25 -2.84 -1.49
CA THR A 36 33.60 -3.60 -2.69
C THR A 36 32.40 -3.84 -3.61
N THR A 37 31.17 -3.69 -3.11
CA THR A 37 29.94 -3.91 -3.88
C THR A 37 29.14 -2.64 -4.09
N VAL A 38 29.16 -1.71 -3.12
CA VAL A 38 28.38 -0.47 -3.17
C VAL A 38 29.34 0.71 -3.31
N SER A 39 29.17 1.49 -4.38
CA SER A 39 30.03 2.64 -4.66
C SER A 39 29.81 3.77 -3.63
N ALA A 40 30.79 4.68 -3.50
CA ALA A 40 30.67 5.85 -2.62
C ALA A 40 29.48 6.76 -3.00
N SER A 41 29.17 6.86 -4.31
CA SER A 41 28.02 7.63 -4.80
C SER A 41 26.69 6.99 -4.36
N GLU A 42 26.53 5.68 -4.55
CA GLU A 42 25.33 4.96 -4.08
C GLU A 42 25.20 5.04 -2.55
N HIS A 43 26.31 4.88 -1.82
CA HIS A 43 26.33 5.04 -0.38
C HIS A 43 25.78 6.40 0.05
N ALA A 44 26.23 7.50 -0.57
CA ALA A 44 25.75 8.85 -0.26
C ALA A 44 24.25 9.03 -0.59
N GLN A 45 23.77 8.45 -1.69
CA GLN A 45 22.36 8.49 -2.08
C GLN A 45 21.47 7.68 -1.14
N ILE A 46 21.95 6.55 -0.61
CA ILE A 46 21.23 5.76 0.40
C ILE A 46 21.18 6.55 1.71
N ALA A 47 22.33 7.08 2.15
CA ALA A 47 22.44 7.84 3.38
C ALA A 47 21.49 9.05 3.41
N SER A 48 21.35 9.79 2.29
CA SER A 48 20.45 10.93 2.21
C SER A 48 18.96 10.58 2.34
N ARG A 49 18.57 9.31 2.12
CA ARG A 49 17.19 8.82 2.28
C ARG A 49 16.88 8.31 3.67
N LEU A 50 17.89 7.93 4.47
CA LEU A 50 17.70 7.36 5.82
C LEU A 50 16.83 8.22 6.75
N PRO A 51 16.92 9.56 6.77
CA PRO A 51 16.04 10.38 7.61
C PRO A 51 14.55 10.18 7.30
N SER A 52 14.19 10.04 6.02
CA SER A 52 12.80 9.79 5.61
C SER A 52 12.32 8.40 6.02
N PHE A 53 13.19 7.39 5.95
CA PHE A 53 12.88 6.03 6.40
C PHE A 53 12.73 5.97 7.91
N LEU A 54 13.56 6.69 8.66
CA LEU A 54 13.44 6.80 10.11
C LEU A 54 12.14 7.49 10.51
N ALA A 55 11.74 8.56 9.81
CA ALA A 55 10.45 9.22 10.04
C ALA A 55 9.27 8.27 9.77
N ALA A 56 9.31 7.52 8.67
CA ALA A 56 8.30 6.52 8.35
C ALA A 56 8.23 5.40 9.40
N ALA A 57 9.37 4.94 9.92
CA ALA A 57 9.42 3.91 10.94
C ALA A 57 8.92 4.42 12.31
N ARG A 58 9.20 5.67 12.67
CA ARG A 58 8.63 6.33 13.87
C ARG A 58 7.11 6.45 13.78
N ALA A 59 6.57 6.73 12.61
CA ALA A 59 5.13 6.82 12.39
C ALA A 59 4.37 5.49 12.60
N LEU A 60 5.07 4.35 12.68
CA LEU A 60 4.47 3.07 13.05
C LEU A 60 4.17 2.95 14.54
N ASN A 61 4.64 3.88 15.38
CA ASN A 61 4.44 3.90 16.83
C ASN A 61 4.69 2.52 17.48
N LEU A 62 5.84 1.93 17.15
CA LEU A 62 6.26 0.63 17.65
C LEU A 62 6.55 0.69 19.15
N PRO A 63 6.39 -0.41 19.91
CA PRO A 63 6.66 -0.45 21.35
C PRO A 63 8.18 -0.45 21.63
N LEU A 64 8.85 0.68 21.38
CA LEU A 64 10.31 0.80 21.40
C LEU A 64 10.92 0.40 22.75
N ASP A 65 10.25 0.68 23.87
CA ASP A 65 10.76 0.32 25.20
C ASP A 65 10.81 -1.19 25.40
N ARG A 66 9.78 -1.91 24.95
CA ARG A 66 9.78 -3.37 24.91
C ARG A 66 10.88 -3.90 24.00
N LEU A 67 11.06 -3.29 22.82
CA LEU A 67 12.08 -3.72 21.86
C LEU A 67 13.51 -3.47 22.34
N ARG A 68 13.79 -2.36 23.03
CA ARG A 68 15.05 -2.13 23.78
C ARG A 68 15.24 -3.14 24.92
N GLY A 69 14.14 -3.68 25.43
CA GLY A 69 14.12 -4.85 26.31
C GLY A 69 14.74 -6.10 25.69
N LEU A 70 14.64 -6.28 24.36
CA LEU A 70 15.05 -7.48 23.63
C LEU A 70 16.40 -7.31 22.92
N VAL A 71 16.62 -6.18 22.24
CA VAL A 71 17.85 -5.90 21.50
C VAL A 71 18.73 -5.01 22.35
N LYS A 72 19.84 -5.57 22.87
CA LYS A 72 20.70 -4.89 23.86
C LYS A 72 21.89 -4.14 23.30
N LYS A 73 22.26 -4.42 22.05
CA LYS A 73 23.40 -3.78 21.36
C LYS A 73 22.99 -3.46 19.92
N PRO A 74 23.61 -2.44 19.30
CA PRO A 74 23.38 -2.13 17.89
C PRO A 74 23.59 -3.34 16.98
N LEU A 75 22.81 -3.41 15.90
CA LEU A 75 22.95 -4.39 14.84
C LEU A 75 24.09 -3.99 13.90
N ARG A 76 24.99 -4.92 13.57
CA ARG A 76 26.08 -4.68 12.62
C ARG A 76 26.06 -5.72 11.50
N PRO A 77 25.79 -5.31 10.25
CA PRO A 77 25.90 -6.24 9.12
C PRO A 77 27.37 -6.63 8.91
N LEU A 78 27.60 -7.93 8.75
CA LEU A 78 28.88 -8.51 8.34
C LEU A 78 28.63 -9.38 7.11
N TRP A 79 29.44 -9.21 6.07
CA TRP A 79 29.26 -9.92 4.81
C TRP A 79 30.21 -11.09 4.72
N VAL A 80 29.66 -12.27 4.47
CA VAL A 80 30.43 -13.51 4.26
C VAL A 80 30.14 -13.98 2.85
N THR A 81 31.19 -14.20 2.07
CA THR A 81 31.14 -14.75 0.72
C THR A 81 31.85 -16.10 0.71
N ARG A 82 31.71 -16.84 -0.38
CA ARG A 82 32.45 -18.10 -0.60
C ARG A 82 33.97 -18.00 -0.41
N ASP A 83 34.53 -16.84 -0.69
CA ASP A 83 35.98 -16.58 -0.62
C ASP A 83 36.37 -15.91 0.70
N SER A 84 35.42 -15.73 1.63
CA SER A 84 35.71 -15.16 2.94
C SER A 84 36.35 -16.23 3.84
N PRO A 85 37.48 -15.92 4.51
CA PRO A 85 38.05 -16.85 5.48
C PRO A 85 37.10 -17.01 6.67
N LEU A 86 36.88 -18.25 7.10
CA LEU A 86 36.12 -18.55 8.32
C LEU A 86 37.07 -18.71 9.51
N PRO A 87 36.63 -18.42 10.75
CA PRO A 87 37.48 -18.45 11.95
C PRO A 87 38.14 -19.78 12.31
N ASN A 88 37.93 -20.86 11.54
CA ASN A 88 38.49 -22.19 11.77
C ASN A 88 39.19 -22.77 10.51
N ASP A 89 39.45 -21.96 9.47
CA ASP A 89 40.09 -22.46 8.23
C ASP A 89 41.63 -22.58 8.34
N ASP A 90 42.22 -22.30 9.51
CA ASP A 90 43.63 -22.58 9.79
C ASP A 90 43.77 -24.07 10.15
N ASP A 91 43.85 -24.92 9.11
CA ASP A 91 44.33 -26.31 9.16
C ASP A 91 45.83 -26.37 9.52
N ASP A 92 46.22 -25.83 10.68
CA ASP A 92 47.47 -26.23 11.32
C ASP A 92 47.14 -27.33 12.34
N GLU A 93 47.58 -28.53 11.98
CA GLU A 93 47.43 -29.83 12.62
C GLU A 93 47.84 -29.85 14.12
N GLU A 94 47.04 -29.32 15.03
CA GLU A 94 47.02 -29.80 16.42
C GLU A 94 45.57 -29.94 16.89
N GLU A 95 45.06 -31.17 16.80
CA GLU A 95 43.87 -31.65 17.50
C GLU A 95 44.08 -31.52 19.02
N GLU A 96 43.97 -30.32 19.57
CA GLU A 96 43.49 -30.17 20.95
C GLU A 96 41.98 -29.99 20.89
N GLU A 97 41.26 -30.86 21.61
CA GLU A 97 39.81 -30.87 21.81
C GLU A 97 39.30 -29.61 22.55
N GLY A 98 39.62 -28.42 22.06
CA GLY A 98 39.10 -27.14 22.51
C GLY A 98 38.15 -26.61 21.44
N GLU A 99 36.89 -26.36 21.78
CA GLU A 99 35.96 -25.61 20.93
C GLU A 99 36.68 -24.38 20.35
N GLY A 100 36.93 -24.34 19.03
CA GLY A 100 37.55 -23.20 18.36
C GLY A 100 36.95 -21.89 18.84
N THR A 101 37.80 -20.92 19.18
CA THR A 101 37.40 -19.71 19.92
C THR A 101 36.31 -18.95 19.17
N LYS A 102 35.05 -19.12 19.61
CA LYS A 102 33.88 -18.50 18.97
C LYS A 102 34.10 -16.96 18.91
N PRO A 103 33.95 -16.32 17.74
CA PRO A 103 34.14 -14.88 17.62
C PRO A 103 33.23 -14.12 18.59
N ALA A 104 33.81 -13.26 19.41
CA ALA A 104 33.08 -12.44 20.36
C ALA A 104 32.86 -11.02 19.83
N PHE A 105 31.61 -10.56 19.84
CA PHE A 105 31.23 -9.20 19.45
C PHE A 105 30.67 -8.43 20.66
N PRO A 106 31.54 -7.81 21.48
CA PRO A 106 31.12 -7.16 22.72
C PRO A 106 30.24 -5.93 22.45
N ASP A 107 30.49 -5.18 21.39
CA ASP A 107 29.88 -3.86 21.15
C ASP A 107 28.62 -3.89 20.28
N PHE A 108 28.34 -5.01 19.60
CA PHE A 108 27.23 -5.11 18.64
C PHE A 108 26.70 -6.54 18.52
N HIS A 109 25.49 -6.68 17.97
CA HIS A 109 24.96 -7.96 17.50
C HIS A 109 25.32 -8.13 16.01
N PRO A 110 26.09 -9.17 15.64
CA PRO A 110 26.42 -9.40 14.24
C PRO A 110 25.16 -9.86 13.48
N VAL A 111 24.92 -9.27 12.32
CA VAL A 111 23.93 -9.74 11.35
C VAL A 111 24.72 -10.29 10.17
N ILE A 112 24.83 -11.62 10.10
CA ILE A 112 25.66 -12.29 9.09
C ILE A 112 24.88 -12.37 7.77
N LEU A 113 25.40 -11.69 6.75
CA LEU A 113 24.84 -11.60 5.40
C LEU A 113 25.65 -12.50 4.47
N CYS A 114 25.25 -13.76 4.41
CA CYS A 114 25.97 -14.81 3.69
C CYS A 114 25.57 -14.88 2.20
N THR A 115 26.55 -14.87 1.31
CA THR A 115 26.39 -15.19 -0.12
C THR A 115 27.09 -16.50 -0.44
N ALA A 116 26.33 -17.60 -0.44
CA ALA A 116 26.86 -18.94 -0.70
C ALA A 116 26.94 -19.29 -2.21
N SER A 117 26.21 -18.58 -3.08
CA SER A 117 26.14 -18.90 -4.51
C SER A 117 27.34 -18.35 -5.31
N ARG A 118 27.79 -19.09 -6.33
CA ARG A 118 28.83 -18.62 -7.27
C ARG A 118 28.22 -17.59 -8.22
N ARG A 119 28.90 -16.46 -8.44
CA ARG A 119 28.61 -15.59 -9.58
C ARG A 119 29.32 -16.14 -10.82
N VAL A 120 28.58 -16.47 -11.87
CA VAL A 120 29.13 -16.90 -13.16
C VAL A 120 29.18 -15.70 -14.11
N PRO A 121 30.37 -15.16 -14.46
CA PRO A 121 30.48 -14.10 -15.46
C PRO A 121 30.04 -14.63 -16.85
N GLY A 122 29.19 -13.90 -17.57
CA GLY A 122 28.76 -14.24 -18.93
C GLY A 122 27.58 -15.21 -19.06
N GLY A 123 26.94 -15.61 -17.97
CA GLY A 123 25.59 -16.22 -18.03
C GLY A 123 24.52 -15.16 -18.36
N GLU A 124 23.31 -15.57 -18.74
CA GLU A 124 22.17 -14.72 -19.16
C GLU A 124 21.86 -13.49 -18.24
N ALA A 125 22.44 -13.45 -17.04
CA ALA A 125 22.31 -12.39 -16.04
C ALA A 125 23.49 -11.38 -15.98
N SER A 126 24.45 -11.38 -16.91
CA SER A 126 25.53 -10.37 -16.90
C SER A 126 25.09 -8.97 -17.34
N GLU A 127 23.86 -8.82 -17.85
CA GLU A 127 23.29 -7.55 -18.34
C GLU A 127 21.99 -7.17 -17.59
N GLY A 128 22.00 -7.23 -16.24
CA GLY A 128 20.86 -6.75 -15.44
C GLY A 128 19.62 -7.65 -15.44
N GLY A 129 19.74 -8.89 -15.93
CA GLY A 129 18.68 -9.90 -15.88
C GLY A 129 18.41 -10.40 -14.46
N TYR A 130 17.12 -10.52 -14.10
CA TYR A 130 16.67 -11.18 -12.88
C TYR A 130 17.15 -12.64 -12.86
N VAL A 131 17.91 -13.03 -11.83
CA VAL A 131 18.27 -14.43 -11.61
C VAL A 131 17.10 -15.10 -10.90
N GLN A 132 16.39 -15.99 -11.60
CA GLN A 132 15.42 -16.90 -11.00
C GLN A 132 16.14 -17.75 -9.94
N GLY A 133 15.82 -17.57 -8.65
CA GLY A 133 16.66 -18.11 -7.55
C GLY A 133 17.25 -17.06 -6.60
N ALA A 134 17.31 -15.78 -7.02
CA ALA A 134 17.86 -14.68 -6.20
C ALA A 134 16.79 -13.87 -5.45
N GLY A 135 15.51 -14.26 -5.56
CA GLY A 135 14.38 -13.62 -4.91
C GLY A 135 14.06 -14.18 -3.52
N ASP A 136 13.43 -13.33 -2.71
CA ASP A 136 12.79 -13.58 -1.42
C ASP A 136 11.53 -14.48 -1.58
N ASP A 137 11.71 -15.68 -2.16
CA ASP A 137 10.64 -16.68 -2.37
C ASP A 137 11.09 -18.06 -1.87
N SER A 138 11.53 -18.08 -0.61
CA SER A 138 11.90 -19.34 0.06
C SER A 138 10.73 -20.33 0.11
N GLU A 139 9.48 -19.85 0.10
CA GLU A 139 8.28 -20.69 0.13
C GLU A 139 8.17 -21.57 -1.12
N GLY A 140 8.54 -21.06 -2.29
CA GLY A 140 8.51 -21.80 -3.56
C GLY A 140 9.58 -22.90 -3.69
N TRP A 141 10.73 -22.78 -3.02
CA TRP A 141 11.84 -23.74 -3.13
C TRP A 141 12.02 -24.65 -1.93
N ALA A 142 11.56 -24.23 -0.76
CA ALA A 142 11.68 -25.04 0.45
C ALA A 142 10.76 -26.27 0.43
N CYS A 143 9.80 -26.36 -0.51
CA CYS A 143 8.84 -27.48 -0.60
C CYS A 143 8.11 -27.76 0.74
N GLY A 144 7.84 -26.70 1.53
CA GLY A 144 7.23 -26.80 2.85
C GLY A 144 8.20 -27.07 4.02
N LEU A 145 9.50 -27.23 3.75
CA LEU A 145 10.54 -27.36 4.77
C LEU A 145 10.66 -26.06 5.59
N THR A 146 10.35 -26.14 6.88
CA THR A 146 10.49 -25.00 7.79
C THR A 146 11.88 -24.98 8.43
N ALA A 147 12.33 -23.83 8.94
CA ALA A 147 13.61 -23.75 9.63
C ALA A 147 13.72 -24.70 10.84
N PRO A 148 12.70 -24.84 11.72
CA PRO A 148 12.73 -25.84 12.78
C PRO A 148 12.91 -27.27 12.27
N LEU A 149 12.14 -27.66 11.26
CA LEU A 149 12.21 -28.99 10.64
C LEU A 149 13.59 -29.21 9.99
N TRP A 150 14.16 -28.18 9.38
CA TRP A 150 15.52 -28.23 8.84
C TRP A 150 16.55 -28.47 9.95
N TRP A 151 16.52 -27.71 11.04
CA TRP A 151 17.49 -27.84 12.14
C TRP A 151 17.37 -29.17 12.87
N GLU A 152 16.15 -29.68 13.05
CA GLU A 152 15.90 -30.99 13.66
C GLU A 152 16.48 -32.14 12.81
N HIS A 153 16.44 -32.01 11.49
CA HIS A 153 16.88 -33.04 10.55
C HIS A 153 18.13 -32.66 9.76
N ALA A 154 18.93 -31.70 10.26
CA ALA A 154 20.02 -31.08 9.51
C ALA A 154 21.04 -32.13 9.03
N GLU A 155 21.42 -33.09 9.86
CA GLU A 155 22.37 -34.14 9.47
C GLU A 155 21.84 -35.03 8.35
N ALA A 156 20.54 -35.35 8.34
CA ALA A 156 19.93 -36.20 7.31
C ALA A 156 19.84 -35.44 5.98
N LEU A 157 19.43 -34.17 6.04
CA LEU A 157 19.34 -33.28 4.89
C LEU A 157 20.72 -32.99 4.28
N LEU A 158 21.74 -32.75 5.09
CA LEU A 158 23.10 -32.47 4.62
C LEU A 158 23.82 -33.72 4.07
N ARG A 159 23.39 -34.93 4.47
CA ARG A 159 23.91 -36.19 3.94
C ARG A 159 23.23 -36.66 2.65
N ALA A 160 21.99 -36.25 2.40
CA ALA A 160 21.24 -36.62 1.21
C ALA A 160 21.86 -36.01 -0.05
N SER A 161 21.84 -36.75 -1.17
CA SER A 161 22.24 -36.19 -2.46
C SER A 161 21.21 -35.21 -3.00
N GLU A 162 21.62 -34.32 -3.92
CA GLU A 162 20.72 -33.32 -4.53
C GLU A 162 19.48 -33.95 -5.19
N ALA A 163 19.62 -35.15 -5.77
CA ALA A 163 18.52 -35.88 -6.39
C ALA A 163 17.53 -36.47 -5.37
N GLU A 164 17.99 -36.79 -4.15
CA GLU A 164 17.17 -37.39 -3.09
C GLU A 164 16.48 -36.33 -2.23
N LEU A 165 17.04 -35.12 -2.14
CA LEU A 165 16.55 -34.01 -1.31
C LEU A 165 15.05 -33.75 -1.46
N PRO A 166 14.45 -33.66 -2.68
CA PRO A 166 13.01 -33.42 -2.80
C PRO A 166 12.14 -34.50 -2.14
N GLY A 167 12.57 -35.77 -2.22
CA GLY A 167 11.88 -36.90 -1.59
C GLY A 167 11.99 -36.85 -0.07
N VAL A 168 13.22 -36.65 0.45
CA VAL A 168 13.48 -36.53 1.89
C VAL A 168 12.69 -35.37 2.49
N ILE A 169 12.68 -34.20 1.83
CA ILE A 169 11.90 -33.05 2.28
C ILE A 169 10.40 -33.38 2.31
N GLY A 170 9.88 -34.02 1.26
CA GLY A 170 8.47 -34.43 1.21
C GLY A 170 8.08 -35.36 2.37
N GLU A 171 8.93 -36.32 2.71
CA GLU A 171 8.72 -37.23 3.84
C GLU A 171 8.76 -36.50 5.19
N LEU A 172 9.74 -35.62 5.40
CA LEU A 172 9.88 -34.84 6.64
C LEU A 172 8.69 -33.89 6.84
N VAL A 173 8.23 -33.23 5.78
CA VAL A 173 7.07 -32.32 5.85
C VAL A 173 5.79 -33.11 6.15
N ALA A 174 5.61 -34.28 5.54
CA ALA A 174 4.46 -35.15 5.81
C ALA A 174 4.48 -35.71 7.26
N ALA A 175 5.65 -36.09 7.76
CA ALA A 175 5.83 -36.61 9.12
C ALA A 175 5.72 -35.52 10.19
N GLY A 176 6.32 -34.35 9.97
CA GLY A 176 6.26 -33.20 10.86
C GLY A 176 4.85 -32.60 10.99
N GLY A 177 4.01 -32.74 9.97
CA GLY A 177 2.58 -32.39 10.04
C GLY A 177 1.75 -33.27 10.99
N GLN A 178 2.29 -34.37 11.50
CA GLN A 178 1.58 -35.33 12.39
C GLN A 178 2.15 -35.42 13.82
N GLY A 179 3.22 -34.70 14.16
CA GLY A 179 3.92 -34.89 15.44
C GLY A 179 4.48 -33.60 16.07
N ARG A 180 3.86 -33.17 17.17
CA ARG A 180 4.38 -32.33 18.27
C ARG A 180 5.57 -31.38 17.97
N GLY A 181 5.21 -30.10 17.77
CA GLY A 181 5.71 -28.99 18.59
C GLY A 181 6.97 -28.27 18.13
N GLY A 182 6.80 -27.15 17.41
CA GLY A 182 7.84 -26.13 17.30
C GLY A 182 7.91 -25.33 15.99
N GLY A 183 6.80 -25.03 15.31
CA GLY A 183 6.85 -24.20 14.11
C GLY A 183 5.46 -23.96 13.53
N VAL A 184 4.85 -22.83 13.91
CA VAL A 184 3.62 -22.20 13.37
C VAL A 184 2.74 -23.13 12.53
N ASP A 185 1.84 -23.87 13.20
CA ASP A 185 0.89 -24.79 12.55
C ASP A 185 0.15 -24.08 11.42
N ALA A 186 0.07 -24.74 10.26
CA ALA A 186 -0.85 -24.38 9.18
C ALA A 186 -2.34 -24.40 9.63
N ALA A 187 -2.61 -24.94 10.83
CA ALA A 187 -3.90 -24.97 11.51
C ALA A 187 -4.00 -24.00 12.71
N ALA A 188 -2.98 -23.20 13.03
CA ALA A 188 -2.98 -22.36 14.22
C ALA A 188 -4.06 -21.27 14.13
N VAL A 189 -4.94 -21.24 15.13
CA VAL A 189 -5.83 -20.09 15.35
C VAL A 189 -5.05 -19.00 16.05
N VAL A 190 -4.58 -18.01 15.28
CA VAL A 190 -3.64 -17.00 15.76
C VAL A 190 -4.40 -15.85 16.42
N GLN A 191 -4.08 -15.57 17.68
CA GLN A 191 -4.61 -14.40 18.39
C GLN A 191 -3.85 -13.14 18.00
N MET A 192 -4.54 -12.05 17.68
CA MET A 192 -3.91 -10.77 17.37
C MET A 192 -3.45 -10.08 18.66
N ALA A 193 -2.21 -9.59 18.69
CA ALA A 193 -1.70 -8.74 19.77
C ALA A 193 -1.39 -7.34 19.21
N PRO A 194 -1.75 -6.24 19.90
CA PRO A 194 -2.37 -6.17 21.22
C PRO A 194 -3.88 -6.46 21.25
N ALA A 195 -4.52 -6.61 20.09
CA ALA A 195 -5.97 -6.80 19.97
C ALA A 195 -6.46 -8.22 20.30
N GLY A 196 -6.29 -8.64 21.55
CA GLY A 196 -6.53 -10.01 22.02
C GLY A 196 -7.97 -10.52 21.91
N TRP A 197 -8.89 -9.72 21.38
CA TRP A 197 -10.28 -10.10 21.10
C TRP A 197 -10.51 -10.53 19.63
N VAL A 198 -9.47 -10.47 18.79
CA VAL A 198 -9.50 -10.89 17.38
C VAL A 198 -8.57 -12.08 17.14
N TRP A 199 -9.04 -13.08 16.40
CA TRP A 199 -8.28 -14.24 15.94
C TRP A 199 -8.35 -14.37 14.42
N VAL A 200 -7.26 -14.84 13.81
CA VAL A 200 -7.16 -15.14 12.37
C VAL A 200 -6.77 -16.60 12.18
N CYS A 201 -7.46 -17.31 11.29
CA CYS A 201 -7.21 -18.73 11.06
C CYS A 201 -7.67 -19.22 9.67
N ALA A 202 -7.28 -20.46 9.32
CA ALA A 202 -7.88 -21.20 8.22
C ALA A 202 -9.29 -21.66 8.58
N ALA A 203 -10.21 -21.71 7.61
CA ALA A 203 -11.61 -22.08 7.83
C ALA A 203 -11.76 -23.48 8.44
N ASP A 204 -10.92 -24.43 8.01
CA ASP A 204 -10.94 -25.80 8.52
C ASP A 204 -10.56 -25.89 10.01
N ALA A 205 -9.74 -24.96 10.53
CA ALA A 205 -9.36 -24.92 11.93
C ALA A 205 -10.56 -24.62 12.86
N LEU A 206 -11.62 -24.00 12.34
CA LEU A 206 -12.87 -23.77 13.08
C LEU A 206 -13.82 -24.99 13.02
N ARG A 207 -13.50 -26.03 12.23
CA ARG A 207 -14.28 -27.27 12.11
C ARG A 207 -13.79 -28.38 13.05
N GLU A 208 -12.72 -28.17 13.80
CA GLU A 208 -12.21 -29.11 14.81
C GLU A 208 -12.89 -28.91 16.17
N GLU A 209 -13.42 -29.97 16.80
CA GLU A 209 -14.26 -29.82 18.02
C GLU A 209 -13.59 -29.06 19.17
N ALA A 210 -12.26 -29.10 19.27
CA ALA A 210 -11.50 -28.39 20.30
C ALA A 210 -11.62 -26.85 20.22
N THR A 211 -11.78 -26.30 19.01
CA THR A 211 -11.89 -24.85 18.74
C THR A 211 -13.34 -24.36 18.70
N LYS A 212 -14.33 -25.27 18.67
CA LYS A 212 -15.75 -24.96 18.40
C LYS A 212 -16.56 -24.35 19.56
N GLN A 213 -15.95 -24.02 20.69
CA GLN A 213 -16.64 -23.34 21.82
C GLN A 213 -15.94 -22.04 22.25
N GLN A 214 -14.93 -21.59 21.51
CA GLN A 214 -14.07 -20.50 21.95
C GLN A 214 -14.52 -19.12 21.48
N PHE A 215 -15.41 -19.03 20.48
CA PHE A 215 -15.73 -17.76 19.82
C PHE A 215 -17.21 -17.38 19.95
N ASP A 216 -17.44 -16.10 20.24
CA ASP A 216 -18.77 -15.50 20.31
C ASP A 216 -19.25 -14.98 18.96
N ALA A 217 -18.32 -14.80 18.02
CA ALA A 217 -18.54 -14.28 16.70
C ALA A 217 -17.54 -14.84 15.68
N VAL A 218 -18.00 -15.08 14.45
CA VAL A 218 -17.17 -15.54 13.33
C VAL A 218 -17.47 -14.73 12.07
N ILE A 219 -16.42 -14.29 11.39
CA ILE A 219 -16.47 -13.78 10.01
C ILE A 219 -15.74 -14.77 9.10
N GLU A 220 -16.47 -15.47 8.24
CA GLU A 220 -15.94 -16.43 7.28
C GLU A 220 -15.85 -15.81 5.89
N CYS A 221 -14.66 -15.84 5.29
CA CYS A 221 -14.36 -15.23 4.01
C CYS A 221 -14.20 -16.31 2.93
N GLY A 222 -15.18 -16.38 2.03
CA GLY A 222 -15.22 -17.30 0.89
C GLY A 222 -15.74 -18.69 1.24
N GLY A 223 -15.78 -19.57 0.23
CA GLY A 223 -16.39 -20.89 0.36
C GLY A 223 -17.92 -20.85 0.42
N ALA A 224 -18.54 -22.01 0.68
CA ALA A 224 -19.95 -22.08 1.03
C ALA A 224 -20.14 -21.80 2.53
N PRO A 225 -21.26 -21.18 2.95
CA PRO A 225 -21.49 -20.90 4.37
C PRO A 225 -21.54 -22.19 5.19
N ASP A 226 -20.83 -22.21 6.32
CA ASP A 226 -20.87 -23.31 7.27
C ASP A 226 -22.10 -23.20 8.18
N GLU A 227 -23.20 -23.82 7.75
CA GLU A 227 -24.47 -23.85 8.49
C GLU A 227 -24.38 -24.56 9.85
N ALA A 228 -23.39 -25.44 10.05
CA ALA A 228 -23.17 -26.10 11.33
C ALA A 228 -22.51 -25.13 12.32
N LEU A 229 -21.50 -24.38 11.86
CA LEU A 229 -20.86 -23.32 12.62
C LEU A 229 -21.85 -22.19 12.96
N ALA A 230 -22.64 -21.75 11.97
CA ALA A 230 -23.61 -20.67 12.13
C ALA A 230 -24.69 -20.98 13.20
N ARG A 231 -25.18 -22.23 13.26
CA ARG A 231 -26.19 -22.66 14.25
C ARG A 231 -25.67 -22.72 15.69
N ARG A 232 -24.35 -22.83 15.87
CA ARG A 232 -23.72 -22.92 17.20
C ARG A 232 -23.44 -21.56 17.80
N LEU A 233 -23.23 -20.55 16.96
CA LEU A 233 -22.98 -19.20 17.41
C LEU A 233 -24.27 -18.55 17.94
N PRO A 234 -24.17 -17.63 18.91
CA PRO A 234 -25.32 -16.84 19.33
C PRO A 234 -25.98 -16.16 18.13
N LYS A 235 -27.30 -15.93 18.18
CA LYS A 235 -28.06 -15.36 17.07
C LYS A 235 -27.38 -14.10 16.50
N GLY A 236 -27.06 -14.13 15.21
CA GLY A 236 -26.37 -13.05 14.50
C GLY A 236 -24.85 -13.00 14.70
N GLY A 237 -24.24 -14.00 15.34
CA GLY A 237 -22.81 -14.13 15.57
C GLY A 237 -22.02 -14.73 14.40
N TYR A 238 -22.68 -15.08 13.30
CA TYR A 238 -22.02 -15.57 12.09
C TYR A 238 -22.23 -14.58 10.94
N LEU A 239 -21.13 -14.19 10.28
CA LEU A 239 -21.12 -13.39 9.06
C LEU A 239 -20.31 -14.12 8.00
N HIS A 240 -20.91 -14.30 6.83
CA HIS A 240 -20.27 -14.94 5.70
C HIS A 240 -20.08 -13.95 4.55
N PHE A 241 -18.86 -13.86 4.02
CA PHE A 241 -18.55 -13.11 2.80
C PHE A 241 -18.48 -14.05 1.61
N LYS A 242 -19.27 -13.71 0.60
CA LYS A 242 -19.34 -14.46 -0.67
C LYS A 242 -18.16 -14.09 -1.56
N CYS A 243 -16.97 -14.56 -1.20
CA CYS A 243 -15.74 -14.33 -1.95
C CYS A 243 -15.29 -15.58 -2.70
N GLY A 244 -14.87 -15.43 -3.95
CA GLY A 244 -14.12 -16.47 -4.66
C GLY A 244 -12.72 -16.72 -4.07
N THR A 245 -11.92 -17.55 -4.73
CA THR A 245 -10.52 -17.78 -4.35
C THR A 245 -9.58 -16.82 -5.09
N GLY A 246 -8.40 -16.57 -4.49
CA GLY A 246 -7.35 -15.73 -5.08
C GLY A 246 -7.82 -14.33 -5.47
N LYS A 247 -7.38 -13.85 -6.64
CA LYS A 247 -7.66 -12.48 -7.13
C LYS A 247 -9.15 -12.17 -7.29
N LEU A 248 -9.97 -13.17 -7.62
CA LEU A 248 -11.44 -13.02 -7.69
C LEU A 248 -12.02 -12.76 -6.31
N GLY A 249 -11.56 -13.51 -5.30
CA GLY A 249 -11.91 -13.29 -3.91
C GLY A 249 -11.63 -11.88 -3.42
N SER A 250 -10.45 -11.34 -3.74
CA SER A 250 -10.10 -9.95 -3.38
C SER A 250 -11.05 -8.93 -4.01
N ARG A 251 -11.47 -9.14 -5.28
CA ARG A 251 -12.44 -8.26 -5.93
C ARG A 251 -13.79 -8.31 -5.22
N ASP A 252 -14.29 -9.51 -4.96
CA ASP A 252 -15.59 -9.73 -4.32
C ASP A 252 -15.61 -9.19 -2.88
N LEU A 253 -14.47 -9.21 -2.19
CA LEU A 253 -14.31 -8.62 -0.86
C LEU A 253 -14.73 -7.15 -0.81
N ARG A 254 -14.51 -6.37 -1.89
CA ARG A 254 -14.91 -4.94 -1.93
C ARG A 254 -16.41 -4.73 -1.74
N SER A 255 -17.24 -5.61 -2.27
CA SER A 255 -18.70 -5.53 -2.11
C SER A 255 -19.19 -6.11 -0.79
N GLU A 256 -18.40 -6.97 -0.14
CA GLU A 256 -18.81 -7.73 1.03
C GLU A 256 -18.36 -7.08 2.36
N VAL A 257 -17.20 -6.42 2.36
CA VAL A 257 -16.54 -5.90 3.56
C VAL A 257 -17.36 -4.84 4.32
N SER A 258 -18.24 -4.10 3.66
CA SER A 258 -19.14 -3.13 4.30
C SER A 258 -20.12 -3.79 5.29
N LYS A 259 -20.40 -5.09 5.15
CA LYS A 259 -21.26 -5.85 6.07
C LYS A 259 -20.70 -5.94 7.48
N ILE A 260 -19.39 -5.73 7.67
CA ILE A 260 -18.75 -5.66 8.99
C ILE A 260 -19.47 -4.62 9.86
N GLU A 261 -19.81 -3.45 9.29
CA GLU A 261 -20.41 -2.37 10.07
C GLU A 261 -21.76 -2.78 10.68
N GLY A 262 -22.60 -3.44 9.88
CA GLY A 262 -23.88 -3.96 10.35
C GLY A 262 -23.71 -5.10 11.36
N PHE A 263 -22.70 -5.96 11.17
CA PHE A 263 -22.40 -7.06 12.06
C PHE A 263 -21.93 -6.59 13.44
N VAL A 264 -20.94 -5.70 13.48
CA VAL A 264 -20.39 -5.15 14.72
C VAL A 264 -21.45 -4.38 15.50
N ARG A 265 -22.26 -3.55 14.81
CA ARG A 265 -23.37 -2.79 15.44
C ARG A 265 -24.41 -3.69 16.10
N ARG A 266 -24.73 -4.83 15.50
CA ARG A 266 -25.68 -5.80 16.08
C ARG A 266 -25.08 -6.58 17.24
N ARG A 267 -23.80 -6.93 17.17
CA ARG A 267 -23.15 -7.77 18.19
C ARG A 267 -22.66 -7.00 19.41
N ARG A 268 -22.47 -5.67 19.29
CA ARG A 268 -21.88 -4.83 20.35
C ARG A 268 -20.59 -5.46 20.88
N LEU A 269 -19.63 -5.65 19.98
CA LEU A 269 -18.34 -6.25 20.32
C LEU A 269 -17.72 -5.46 21.50
N ASP A 270 -17.45 -6.16 22.58
CA ASP A 270 -16.84 -5.64 23.80
C ASP A 270 -15.54 -6.42 24.12
N ALA A 271 -14.85 -6.03 25.19
CA ALA A 271 -13.57 -6.64 25.56
C ALA A 271 -13.68 -8.13 25.94
N ALA A 272 -14.88 -8.65 26.23
CA ALA A 272 -15.11 -10.06 26.51
C ALA A 272 -15.37 -10.88 25.24
N THR A 273 -15.78 -10.21 24.15
CA THR A 273 -16.18 -10.84 22.90
C THR A 273 -14.98 -11.44 22.18
N LYS A 274 -15.08 -12.71 21.80
CA LYS A 274 -14.05 -13.40 21.01
C LYS A 274 -14.47 -13.54 19.55
N LEU A 275 -13.79 -12.80 18.66
CA LEU A 275 -14.06 -12.78 17.23
C LEU A 275 -13.02 -13.60 16.44
N ALA A 276 -13.44 -14.64 15.74
CA ALA A 276 -12.59 -15.32 14.76
C ALA A 276 -12.88 -14.83 13.34
N ILE A 277 -11.83 -14.65 12.55
CA ILE A 277 -11.89 -14.26 11.14
C ILE A 277 -11.13 -15.30 10.35
N CYS A 278 -11.82 -15.99 9.44
CA CYS A 278 -11.23 -17.10 8.69
C CYS A 278 -11.40 -16.96 7.19
N CYS A 279 -10.50 -17.60 6.45
CA CYS A 279 -10.60 -17.84 5.01
C CYS A 279 -9.97 -19.21 4.72
N GLN A 280 -9.93 -19.66 3.47
CA GLN A 280 -9.39 -20.99 3.15
C GLN A 280 -8.00 -21.27 3.75
N THR A 281 -7.06 -20.32 3.65
CA THR A 281 -5.68 -20.48 4.11
C THR A 281 -5.37 -19.80 5.44
N GLY A 282 -6.22 -18.88 5.90
CA GLY A 282 -5.92 -18.01 7.05
C GLY A 282 -4.79 -16.99 6.82
N LYS A 283 -4.34 -16.81 5.57
CA LYS A 283 -3.18 -15.96 5.24
C LYS A 283 -3.50 -14.74 4.37
N ASP A 284 -4.66 -14.71 3.69
CA ASP A 284 -4.99 -13.65 2.72
C ASP A 284 -6.26 -12.85 3.08
N LEU A 285 -7.45 -13.30 2.64
CA LEU A 285 -8.69 -12.54 2.82
C LEU A 285 -9.00 -12.28 4.30
N SER A 286 -8.81 -13.30 5.16
CA SER A 286 -9.02 -13.16 6.61
C SER A 286 -8.10 -12.10 7.23
N VAL A 287 -6.86 -12.00 6.76
CA VAL A 287 -5.89 -10.98 7.19
C VAL A 287 -6.35 -9.59 6.76
N GLY A 288 -6.85 -9.44 5.54
CA GLY A 288 -7.43 -8.18 5.07
C GLY A 288 -8.66 -7.76 5.89
N VAL A 289 -9.56 -8.70 6.17
CA VAL A 289 -10.75 -8.43 6.98
C VAL A 289 -10.40 -8.11 8.43
N ALA A 290 -9.44 -8.83 9.01
CA ALA A 290 -8.90 -8.51 10.32
C ALA A 290 -8.31 -7.09 10.36
N LEU A 291 -7.55 -6.71 9.33
CA LEU A 291 -7.03 -5.35 9.21
C LEU A 291 -8.15 -4.30 9.21
N ALA A 292 -9.24 -4.53 8.47
CA ALA A 292 -10.38 -3.64 8.52
C ALA A 292 -10.97 -3.55 9.93
N VAL A 293 -11.23 -4.69 10.58
CA VAL A 293 -11.76 -4.72 11.95
C VAL A 293 -10.85 -3.96 12.92
N LEU A 294 -9.54 -4.16 12.84
CA LEU A 294 -8.55 -3.49 13.70
C LEU A 294 -8.49 -1.98 13.46
N CYS A 295 -8.61 -1.53 12.21
CA CYS A 295 -8.67 -0.10 11.89
C CYS A 295 -9.98 0.54 12.38
N LEU A 296 -11.10 -0.20 12.35
CA LEU A 296 -12.42 0.36 12.57
C LEU A 296 -12.92 0.29 14.01
N TYR A 297 -12.47 -0.70 14.77
CA TYR A 297 -13.09 -1.02 16.07
C TYR A 297 -12.05 -1.31 17.14
N THR A 298 -10.82 -0.81 16.99
CA THR A 298 -9.75 -1.02 17.98
C THR A 298 -9.02 0.29 18.29
N ASP A 299 -8.88 0.60 19.58
CA ASP A 299 -8.03 1.70 20.06
C ASP A 299 -6.53 1.36 19.94
N ASP A 300 -5.67 2.28 20.34
CA ASP A 300 -4.21 2.11 20.25
C ASP A 300 -3.66 1.11 21.29
N GLU A 301 -4.43 0.78 22.31
CA GLU A 301 -4.09 -0.26 23.29
C GLU A 301 -4.60 -1.66 22.89
N GLY A 302 -5.29 -1.79 21.75
CA GLY A 302 -5.83 -3.06 21.28
C GLY A 302 -7.23 -3.39 21.83
N ARG A 303 -7.89 -2.47 22.52
CA ARG A 303 -9.22 -2.71 23.10
C ARG A 303 -10.33 -2.40 22.08
N PRO A 304 -11.44 -3.15 22.10
CA PRO A 304 -12.53 -2.91 21.18
C PRO A 304 -13.23 -1.58 21.48
N THR A 305 -13.52 -0.82 20.43
CA THR A 305 -14.24 0.46 20.51
C THR A 305 -15.60 0.34 19.84
N PRO A 306 -16.72 0.68 20.52
CA PRO A 306 -18.07 0.56 19.96
C PRO A 306 -18.35 1.61 18.88
N THR A 307 -17.59 2.71 18.90
CA THR A 307 -17.56 3.75 17.88
C THR A 307 -16.27 3.63 17.10
N THR A 308 -16.33 3.97 15.81
CA THR A 308 -15.12 4.06 15.00
C THR A 308 -14.17 5.10 15.60
N PRO A 309 -12.85 4.84 15.67
CA PRO A 309 -11.88 5.75 16.23
C PRO A 309 -12.06 7.17 15.69
N THR A 310 -11.92 8.17 16.57
CA THR A 310 -11.90 9.60 16.24
C THR A 310 -10.75 10.05 15.32
N PRO A 311 -9.57 9.39 15.25
CA PRO A 311 -8.60 9.76 14.22
C PRO A 311 -9.03 9.29 12.83
N THR A 312 -8.86 10.19 11.85
CA THR A 312 -8.87 9.96 10.40
C THR A 312 -8.05 8.71 10.05
N ILE A 313 -8.62 7.79 9.27
CA ILE A 313 -7.90 6.55 8.90
C ILE A 313 -6.89 6.90 7.80
N THR A 314 -5.62 6.96 8.18
CA THR A 314 -4.52 7.31 7.25
C THR A 314 -3.74 6.09 6.79
N LYS A 315 -2.99 6.19 5.68
CA LYS A 315 -2.09 5.10 5.24
C LYS A 315 -1.09 4.67 6.32
N PRO A 316 -0.43 5.59 7.07
CA PRO A 316 0.39 5.21 8.22
C PRO A 316 -0.36 4.43 9.29
N PHE A 317 -1.59 4.84 9.64
CA PHE A 317 -2.43 4.14 10.61
C PHE A 317 -2.77 2.71 10.16
N ILE A 318 -3.14 2.53 8.88
CA ILE A 318 -3.39 1.19 8.33
C ILE A 318 -2.12 0.33 8.37
N ARG A 319 -0.96 0.89 8.02
CA ARG A 319 0.33 0.19 8.10
C ARG A 319 0.68 -0.21 9.53
N GLN A 320 0.39 0.66 10.50
CA GLN A 320 0.56 0.37 11.92
C GLN A 320 -0.33 -0.80 12.35
N ARG A 321 -1.62 -0.80 12.02
CA ARG A 321 -2.53 -1.93 12.35
C ARG A 321 -2.14 -3.21 11.62
N LEU A 322 -1.64 -3.13 10.38
CA LEU A 322 -1.08 -4.27 9.66
C LEU A 322 0.16 -4.84 10.38
N SER A 323 1.01 -3.99 10.95
CA SER A 323 2.19 -4.45 11.71
C SER A 323 1.82 -5.30 12.93
N TRP A 324 0.67 -5.06 13.56
CA TRP A 324 0.16 -5.88 14.65
C TRP A 324 -0.14 -7.30 14.16
N ILE A 325 -0.78 -7.42 13.00
CA ILE A 325 -1.08 -8.71 12.38
C ILE A 325 0.21 -9.41 11.98
N MET A 326 1.13 -8.74 11.28
CA MET A 326 2.39 -9.36 10.83
C MET A 326 3.28 -9.79 12.01
N THR A 327 3.22 -9.09 13.14
CA THR A 327 3.97 -9.46 14.35
C THR A 327 3.35 -10.69 15.03
N ALA A 328 2.02 -10.78 15.09
CA ALA A 328 1.32 -11.91 15.71
C ALA A 328 1.25 -13.14 14.78
N HIS A 329 1.18 -12.93 13.47
CA HIS A 329 1.05 -13.93 12.43
C HIS A 329 2.10 -13.71 11.32
N PRO A 330 3.37 -14.12 11.55
CA PRO A 330 4.46 -13.88 10.59
C PRO A 330 4.27 -14.56 9.23
N THR A 331 3.40 -15.57 9.14
CA THR A 331 3.09 -16.27 7.88
C THR A 331 1.89 -15.68 7.14
N ALA A 332 1.31 -14.60 7.67
CA ALA A 332 0.28 -13.85 6.97
C ALA A 332 0.85 -13.24 5.68
N SER A 333 0.12 -13.43 4.58
CA SER A 333 0.54 -13.00 3.24
C SER A 333 -0.67 -12.45 2.48
N PRO A 334 -1.22 -11.29 2.93
CA PRO A 334 -2.33 -10.66 2.24
C PRO A 334 -1.90 -10.20 0.85
N SER A 335 -2.62 -10.63 -0.18
CA SER A 335 -2.31 -10.25 -1.54
C SER A 335 -2.46 -8.74 -1.74
N ARG A 336 -1.73 -8.17 -2.69
CA ARG A 336 -1.87 -6.75 -3.06
C ARG A 336 -3.31 -6.39 -3.40
N ALA A 337 -4.04 -7.29 -4.05
CA ALA A 337 -5.45 -7.08 -4.40
C ALA A 337 -6.35 -7.03 -3.16
N THR A 338 -6.08 -7.88 -2.16
CA THR A 338 -6.77 -7.86 -0.86
C THR A 338 -6.53 -6.53 -0.14
N LEU A 339 -5.27 -6.09 -0.02
CA LEU A 339 -4.93 -4.81 0.62
C LEU A 339 -5.53 -3.60 -0.11
N GLN A 340 -5.56 -3.63 -1.46
CA GLN A 340 -6.23 -2.59 -2.24
C GLN A 340 -7.74 -2.52 -1.96
N SER A 341 -8.37 -3.69 -1.79
CA SER A 341 -9.80 -3.79 -1.50
C SER A 341 -10.14 -3.25 -0.12
N ILE A 342 -9.31 -3.59 0.88
CA ILE A 342 -9.45 -3.06 2.24
C ILE A 342 -9.19 -1.56 2.29
N ASN A 343 -8.13 -1.08 1.64
CA ASN A 343 -7.84 0.35 1.54
C ASN A 343 -9.01 1.11 0.90
N ALA A 344 -9.55 0.62 -0.21
CA ALA A 344 -10.68 1.25 -0.88
C ALA A 344 -11.89 1.36 0.05
N PHE A 345 -12.18 0.32 0.83
CA PHE A 345 -13.25 0.35 1.85
C PHE A 345 -12.94 1.30 3.01
N LEU A 346 -11.74 1.25 3.57
CA LEU A 346 -11.35 2.06 4.72
C LEU A 346 -11.34 3.56 4.41
N PHE A 347 -10.97 3.93 3.17
CA PHE A 347 -11.00 5.30 2.67
C PHE A 347 -12.36 5.71 2.09
N SER A 348 -13.34 4.79 2.03
CA SER A 348 -14.68 5.14 1.54
C SER A 348 -15.43 5.96 2.60
N PRO A 349 -16.17 7.02 2.21
CA PRO A 349 -16.91 7.84 3.17
C PRO A 349 -18.01 7.00 3.84
N ARG A 350 -17.93 6.84 5.16
CA ARG A 350 -18.99 6.17 5.92
C ARG A 350 -20.28 6.98 5.87
N ALA A 351 -21.41 6.28 5.75
CA ALA A 351 -22.72 6.94 5.65
C ALA A 351 -22.91 7.92 6.82
N PRO A 352 -23.22 9.21 6.54
CA PRO A 352 -23.52 10.16 7.60
C PRO A 352 -24.82 9.73 8.32
N PRO A 353 -24.99 10.11 9.61
CA PRO A 353 -26.30 10.04 10.26
C PRO A 353 -27.36 10.78 9.42
N PRO A 354 -28.65 10.44 9.57
CA PRO A 354 -29.73 11.03 8.76
C PRO A 354 -29.67 12.57 8.80
N PRO A 355 -30.04 13.24 7.69
CA PRO A 355 -29.74 14.66 7.51
C PRO A 355 -30.38 15.51 8.60
N SER A 356 -29.52 16.16 9.39
CA SER A 356 -29.90 17.28 10.25
C SER A 356 -30.45 18.40 9.38
N THR A 357 -31.66 18.83 9.70
CA THR A 357 -32.42 19.93 9.09
C THR A 357 -31.74 21.28 9.31
N MET A 358 -30.66 21.56 8.59
CA MET A 358 -30.06 22.90 8.49
C MET A 358 -29.98 23.29 7.01
N PRO A 359 -30.41 24.51 6.62
CA PRO A 359 -30.40 24.93 5.23
C PRO A 359 -28.96 25.09 4.70
N PRO A 360 -28.70 24.83 3.40
CA PRO A 360 -27.36 24.83 2.85
C PRO A 360 -26.78 26.26 2.81
N THR A 361 -25.66 26.47 3.49
CA THR A 361 -24.84 27.67 3.36
C THR A 361 -24.08 27.61 2.03
N THR A 362 -24.40 28.50 1.09
CA THR A 362 -23.76 28.54 -0.25
C THR A 362 -22.35 29.14 -0.19
N THR A 363 -21.33 28.29 -0.32
CA THR A 363 -19.90 28.67 -0.35
C THR A 363 -19.48 29.24 -1.72
N PRO A 364 -18.33 29.95 -1.82
CA PRO A 364 -17.78 30.39 -3.10
C PRO A 364 -17.54 29.24 -4.09
N LEU A 365 -17.01 28.10 -3.61
CA LEU A 365 -16.77 26.93 -4.45
C LEU A 365 -18.07 26.34 -4.98
N SER A 366 -19.12 26.22 -4.15
CA SER A 366 -20.44 25.74 -4.60
C SER A 366 -21.00 26.61 -5.74
N ARG A 367 -20.83 27.94 -5.67
CA ARG A 367 -21.25 28.84 -6.75
C ARG A 367 -20.43 28.65 -8.01
N THR A 368 -19.11 28.54 -7.90
CA THR A 368 -18.21 28.30 -9.04
C THR A 368 -18.48 26.96 -9.70
N PHE A 369 -18.70 25.90 -8.92
CA PHE A 369 -18.98 24.57 -9.44
C PHE A 369 -20.33 24.52 -10.16
N THR A 370 -21.36 25.15 -9.58
CA THR A 370 -22.67 25.31 -10.22
C THR A 370 -22.57 26.16 -11.49
N SER A 371 -21.72 27.19 -11.52
CA SER A 371 -21.59 28.03 -12.72
C SER A 371 -20.95 27.28 -13.90
N LEU A 372 -20.21 26.17 -13.70
CA LEU A 372 -19.65 25.38 -14.79
C LEU A 372 -20.73 24.80 -15.72
N THR A 373 -21.91 24.53 -15.18
CA THR A 373 -23.02 23.81 -15.86
C THR A 373 -23.83 24.70 -16.80
N THR A 374 -23.37 25.92 -17.06
CA THR A 374 -23.94 26.79 -18.10
C THR A 374 -23.76 26.16 -19.49
N LYS A 375 -24.31 26.81 -20.53
CA LYS A 375 -24.17 26.38 -21.93
C LYS A 375 -22.73 26.02 -22.32
N THR A 376 -22.58 25.35 -23.45
CA THR A 376 -21.31 24.92 -24.06
C THR A 376 -20.21 25.98 -23.99
N TRP A 377 -19.03 25.58 -23.52
CA TRP A 377 -17.82 26.38 -23.45
C TRP A 377 -17.04 26.30 -24.75
N SER A 378 -16.46 27.41 -25.19
CA SER A 378 -15.40 27.40 -26.20
C SER A 378 -14.08 27.04 -25.53
N LEU A 379 -13.35 26.08 -26.10
CA LEU A 379 -12.14 25.52 -25.53
C LEU A 379 -10.97 25.69 -26.50
N SER A 380 -9.88 26.30 -26.02
CA SER A 380 -8.59 26.28 -26.70
C SER A 380 -7.51 25.74 -25.78
N ARG A 381 -6.63 24.88 -26.29
CA ARG A 381 -5.53 24.30 -25.52
C ARG A 381 -4.24 24.38 -26.31
N THR A 382 -3.18 24.83 -25.66
CA THR A 382 -1.82 24.82 -26.20
C THR A 382 -0.99 23.86 -25.37
N LEU A 383 -0.27 22.97 -26.03
CA LEU A 383 0.72 22.08 -25.45
C LEU A 383 2.08 22.47 -26.00
N THR A 384 2.96 22.93 -25.11
CA THR A 384 4.33 23.34 -25.44
C THR A 384 5.29 22.33 -24.84
N THR A 385 5.95 21.56 -25.69
CA THR A 385 6.98 20.60 -25.25
C THR A 385 8.33 21.27 -25.07
N HIS A 386 9.10 20.79 -24.10
CA HIS A 386 10.48 21.17 -23.84
C HIS A 386 11.47 20.06 -24.20
N LEU A 387 10.99 18.89 -24.61
CA LEU A 387 11.81 17.80 -25.15
C LEU A 387 11.77 17.81 -26.68
N PRO A 388 12.91 17.60 -27.37
CA PRO A 388 12.92 17.47 -28.81
C PRO A 388 12.19 16.19 -29.24
N PRO A 389 11.45 16.19 -30.36
CA PRO A 389 10.76 14.99 -30.86
C PRO A 389 11.71 13.82 -31.13
N SER A 390 12.96 14.11 -31.51
CA SER A 390 14.03 13.13 -31.73
C SER A 390 14.42 12.32 -30.48
N ALA A 391 14.07 12.78 -29.27
CA ALA A 391 14.26 12.05 -28.02
C ALA A 391 13.02 11.23 -27.60
N GLY A 392 12.03 11.07 -28.48
CA GLY A 392 10.75 10.42 -28.15
C GLY A 392 9.82 11.30 -27.31
N GLY A 393 10.07 12.62 -27.28
CA GLY A 393 9.27 13.60 -26.55
C GLY A 393 7.87 13.78 -27.15
N THR A 394 6.90 14.13 -26.30
CA THR A 394 5.55 14.50 -26.77
C THR A 394 5.65 15.75 -27.66
N PRO A 395 5.08 15.76 -28.88
CA PRO A 395 5.14 16.92 -29.77
C PRO A 395 4.28 18.08 -29.25
N SER A 396 4.66 19.32 -29.58
CA SER A 396 3.79 20.47 -29.38
C SER A 396 2.49 20.32 -30.15
N ALA A 397 1.39 20.83 -29.59
CA ALA A 397 0.09 20.71 -30.22
C ALA A 397 -0.86 21.83 -29.80
N ARG A 398 -1.85 22.11 -30.64
CA ARG A 398 -2.96 23.01 -30.34
C ARG A 398 -4.27 22.27 -30.49
N PHE A 399 -5.19 22.46 -29.56
CA PHE A 399 -6.54 21.93 -29.68
C PHE A 399 -7.55 23.07 -29.65
N ALA A 400 -8.52 23.02 -30.54
CA ALA A 400 -9.65 23.94 -30.57
C ALA A 400 -10.96 23.14 -30.64
N GLY A 401 -11.91 23.48 -29.78
CA GLY A 401 -13.14 22.73 -29.68
C GLY A 401 -14.13 23.32 -28.69
N THR A 402 -15.02 22.47 -28.22
CA THR A 402 -16.04 22.81 -27.23
C THR A 402 -16.00 21.87 -26.05
N ALA A 403 -16.52 22.33 -24.91
CA ALA A 403 -16.67 21.51 -23.72
C ALA A 403 -18.03 21.73 -23.04
N THR A 404 -18.54 20.68 -22.40
CA THR A 404 -19.78 20.71 -21.63
C THR A 404 -19.56 20.12 -20.23
N PHE A 405 -20.29 20.64 -19.25
CA PHE A 405 -20.33 20.11 -17.89
C PHE A 405 -21.80 19.78 -17.56
N THR A 406 -22.15 18.50 -17.63
CA THR A 406 -23.54 18.06 -17.48
C THR A 406 -23.79 17.55 -16.06
N PRO A 407 -24.70 18.16 -15.28
CA PRO A 407 -25.08 17.65 -13.96
C PRO A 407 -25.68 16.26 -14.07
N ARG A 408 -25.34 15.36 -13.14
CA ARG A 408 -25.95 14.03 -13.07
C ARG A 408 -25.97 13.48 -11.65
N ALA A 409 -26.74 12.42 -11.47
CA ALA A 409 -26.70 11.63 -10.25
C ALA A 409 -25.33 10.92 -10.13
N PRO A 410 -24.70 10.92 -8.94
CA PRO A 410 -23.54 10.11 -8.63
C PRO A 410 -23.63 8.67 -9.13
N THR A 411 -22.65 8.25 -9.92
CA THR A 411 -22.54 6.86 -10.39
C THR A 411 -21.86 5.92 -9.38
N ALA A 412 -21.18 6.47 -8.36
CA ALA A 412 -20.59 5.68 -7.28
C ALA A 412 -21.58 5.47 -6.12
N GLU A 413 -21.73 4.22 -5.68
CA GLU A 413 -22.51 3.90 -4.49
C GLU A 413 -21.96 4.64 -3.25
N GLY A 414 -22.83 5.38 -2.55
CA GLY A 414 -22.48 6.11 -1.32
C GLY A 414 -22.01 7.56 -1.50
N TYR A 415 -21.75 8.01 -2.73
CA TYR A 415 -21.48 9.43 -2.99
C TYR A 415 -22.80 10.22 -3.07
N ALA A 416 -22.94 11.23 -2.21
CA ALA A 416 -24.10 12.13 -2.20
C ALA A 416 -23.71 13.59 -2.44
N GLY A 417 -22.56 13.82 -3.10
CA GLY A 417 -22.12 15.15 -3.51
C GLY A 417 -22.56 15.50 -4.94
N GLU A 418 -22.16 16.68 -5.41
CA GLU A 418 -22.49 17.17 -6.75
C GLU A 418 -21.53 16.56 -7.78
N GLU A 419 -22.08 15.91 -8.82
CA GLU A 419 -21.31 15.26 -9.89
C GLU A 419 -21.62 15.89 -11.25
N LEU A 420 -20.57 16.24 -12.01
CA LEU A 420 -20.65 16.72 -13.38
C LEU A 420 -19.92 15.76 -14.31
N LEU A 421 -20.57 15.38 -15.41
CA LEU A 421 -19.89 14.74 -16.53
C LEU A 421 -19.32 15.81 -17.44
N TYR A 422 -18.00 15.89 -17.49
CA TYR A 422 -17.25 16.70 -18.43
C TYR A 422 -17.08 15.95 -19.75
N ALA A 423 -17.37 16.63 -20.86
CA ALA A 423 -17.09 16.12 -22.19
C ALA A 423 -16.56 17.24 -23.09
N GLU A 424 -15.43 16.99 -23.77
CA GLU A 424 -14.88 17.85 -24.82
C GLU A 424 -14.82 17.14 -26.16
N GLU A 425 -14.96 17.94 -27.22
CA GLU A 425 -14.76 17.52 -28.61
C GLU A 425 -14.18 18.66 -29.45
N GLY A 426 -13.32 18.32 -30.41
CA GLY A 426 -12.67 19.30 -31.26
C GLY A 426 -11.57 18.69 -32.11
N VAL A 427 -10.67 19.54 -32.56
CA VAL A 427 -9.55 19.18 -33.43
C VAL A 427 -8.24 19.44 -32.70
N LEU A 428 -7.38 18.41 -32.65
CA LEU A 428 -6.00 18.50 -32.18
C LEU A 428 -5.07 18.63 -33.38
N ALA A 429 -4.42 19.78 -33.52
CA ALA A 429 -3.36 20.05 -34.48
C ALA A 429 -2.00 19.76 -33.83
N ILE A 430 -1.35 18.66 -34.24
CA ILE A 430 -0.03 18.24 -33.75
C ILE A 430 1.04 18.84 -34.66
N GLU A 431 1.97 19.60 -34.09
CA GLU A 431 3.07 20.22 -34.82
C GLU A 431 4.10 19.16 -35.24
N LYS A 432 4.48 19.15 -36.51
CA LYS A 432 5.54 18.30 -37.07
C LYS A 432 6.86 19.07 -37.15
N GLU A 433 7.95 18.32 -37.28
CA GLU A 433 9.30 18.88 -37.40
C GLU A 433 9.49 19.77 -38.65
N ASP A 434 8.70 19.56 -39.69
CA ASP A 434 8.71 20.37 -40.93
C ASP A 434 7.90 21.68 -40.83
N GLY A 435 7.35 21.99 -39.65
CA GLY A 435 6.54 23.19 -39.40
C GLY A 435 5.09 23.06 -39.86
N THR A 436 4.68 21.92 -40.43
CA THR A 436 3.28 21.64 -40.74
C THR A 436 2.55 21.06 -39.53
N ALA A 437 1.21 21.10 -39.54
CA ALA A 437 0.39 20.51 -38.49
C ALA A 437 -0.43 19.33 -39.03
N MET A 438 -0.53 18.26 -38.24
CA MET A 438 -1.46 17.16 -38.47
C MET A 438 -2.71 17.36 -37.62
N GLU A 439 -3.86 17.48 -38.25
CA GLU A 439 -5.14 17.62 -37.55
C GLU A 439 -5.80 16.25 -37.35
N VAL A 440 -6.17 15.97 -36.10
CA VAL A 440 -6.93 14.76 -35.74
C VAL A 440 -8.14 15.15 -34.87
N PRO A 441 -9.33 14.59 -35.13
CA PRO A 441 -10.46 14.73 -34.23
C PRO A 441 -10.10 14.14 -32.86
N ALA A 442 -10.36 14.88 -31.79
CA ALA A 442 -10.08 14.43 -30.43
C ALA A 442 -11.29 14.68 -29.52
N ARG A 443 -11.52 13.72 -28.63
CA ARG A 443 -12.59 13.74 -27.63
C ARG A 443 -12.05 13.25 -26.31
N ARG A 444 -12.59 13.77 -25.20
CA ARG A 444 -12.21 13.35 -23.86
C ARG A 444 -13.37 13.55 -22.90
N ARG A 445 -13.46 12.67 -21.90
CA ARG A 445 -14.48 12.73 -20.84
C ARG A 445 -13.84 12.54 -19.47
N TYR A 446 -14.39 13.23 -18.49
CA TYR A 446 -14.03 13.11 -17.07
C TYR A 446 -15.26 13.26 -16.19
N VAL A 447 -15.16 12.79 -14.96
CA VAL A 447 -16.16 13.07 -13.93
C VAL A 447 -15.59 14.04 -12.93
N TRP A 448 -16.26 15.17 -12.73
CA TRP A 448 -15.89 16.17 -11.75
C TRP A 448 -16.82 16.06 -10.55
N ARG A 449 -16.26 16.04 -9.35
CA ARG A 449 -17.01 15.91 -8.10
C ARG A 449 -16.64 17.03 -7.16
N ARG A 450 -17.65 17.65 -6.53
CA ARG A 450 -17.43 18.61 -5.44
C ARG A 450 -17.61 17.90 -4.11
N TYR A 451 -16.64 18.07 -3.21
CA TYR A 451 -16.73 17.52 -1.86
C TYR A 451 -16.54 18.63 -0.82
N ARG A 452 -17.05 18.37 0.39
CA ARG A 452 -16.83 19.17 1.60
C ARG A 452 -16.10 18.29 2.60
N ALA A 453 -14.94 18.73 3.07
CA ALA A 453 -14.13 17.99 4.03
C ALA A 453 -14.95 17.67 5.28
N GLY A 454 -14.77 16.44 5.76
CA GLY A 454 -15.71 15.72 6.63
C GLY A 454 -16.19 14.39 6.03
N ARG A 455 -15.86 14.11 4.76
CA ARG A 455 -15.98 12.81 4.07
C ARG A 455 -14.62 12.44 3.49
N GLU A 456 -14.00 11.37 3.97
CA GLU A 456 -12.74 10.85 3.40
C GLU A 456 -12.99 10.22 2.02
N GLY A 457 -12.04 10.40 1.11
CA GLY A 457 -12.06 9.91 -0.28
C GLY A 457 -11.60 10.96 -1.29
N GLU A 458 -11.68 12.25 -0.93
CA GLU A 458 -11.31 13.39 -1.77
C GLU A 458 -10.80 14.51 -0.83
N GLY A 459 -9.52 14.91 -0.96
CA GLY A 459 -8.83 16.03 -0.33
C GLY A 459 -8.12 15.76 1.01
N GLU A 460 -6.78 15.86 1.05
CA GLU A 460 -6.00 15.96 2.30
C GLU A 460 -6.02 17.40 2.86
N GLY A 461 -7.19 17.95 3.19
CA GLY A 461 -7.28 19.30 3.77
C GLY A 461 -8.60 19.64 4.46
N GLU A 462 -8.55 20.56 5.43
CA GLU A 462 -9.75 21.19 6.01
C GLU A 462 -10.36 22.17 4.98
N GLY A 463 -11.42 21.77 4.26
CA GLY A 463 -12.07 22.68 3.31
C GLY A 463 -13.03 22.01 2.31
N GLU A 464 -13.52 22.76 1.33
CA GLU A 464 -14.20 22.17 0.17
C GLU A 464 -13.21 22.01 -0.99
N GLY A 465 -13.38 20.99 -1.83
CA GLY A 465 -12.49 20.75 -2.97
C GLY A 465 -13.21 20.14 -4.17
N ILE A 466 -12.43 19.90 -5.23
CA ILE A 466 -12.90 19.28 -6.47
C ILE A 466 -11.98 18.12 -6.82
N SER A 467 -12.57 16.95 -7.06
CA SER A 467 -11.85 15.79 -7.60
C SER A 467 -12.28 15.50 -9.04
N ILE A 468 -11.35 14.97 -9.84
CA ILE A 468 -11.51 14.63 -11.25
C ILE A 468 -11.18 13.16 -11.41
N TRP A 469 -12.08 12.41 -12.06
CA TRP A 469 -11.98 10.96 -12.22
C TRP A 469 -12.00 10.57 -13.69
N PHE A 470 -11.26 9.51 -14.01
CA PHE A 470 -11.39 8.86 -15.32
C PHE A 470 -12.78 8.23 -15.47
N VAL A 471 -13.21 8.12 -16.72
CA VAL A 471 -14.47 7.52 -17.13
C VAL A 471 -14.17 6.15 -17.73
N LYS A 472 -14.99 5.15 -17.42
CA LYS A 472 -14.88 3.80 -17.99
C LYS A 472 -15.16 3.81 -19.50
N GLU A 473 -14.96 2.66 -20.14
CA GLU A 473 -15.20 2.47 -21.57
C GLU A 473 -16.65 2.74 -22.00
N ASP A 474 -17.61 2.67 -21.07
CA ASP A 474 -19.01 3.06 -21.31
C ASP A 474 -19.20 4.56 -21.55
N GLY A 475 -18.17 5.38 -21.30
CA GLY A 475 -18.21 6.82 -21.48
C GLY A 475 -19.04 7.56 -20.43
N GLU A 476 -19.48 6.88 -19.37
CA GLU A 476 -20.33 7.44 -18.33
C GLU A 476 -19.87 7.10 -16.91
N SER A 477 -19.56 5.84 -16.60
CA SER A 477 -19.26 5.42 -15.22
C SER A 477 -17.90 5.90 -14.75
N VAL A 478 -17.80 6.24 -13.45
CA VAL A 478 -16.51 6.55 -12.82
C VAL A 478 -15.60 5.32 -12.78
N ASP A 479 -14.34 5.52 -13.17
CA ASP A 479 -13.26 4.55 -13.04
C ASP A 479 -12.38 4.88 -11.82
N TYR A 480 -11.12 5.29 -12.01
CA TYR A 480 -10.21 5.67 -10.93
C TYR A 480 -9.92 7.18 -10.90
N LEU A 481 -9.47 7.65 -9.73
CA LEU A 481 -9.14 9.06 -9.49
C LEU A 481 -7.99 9.49 -10.40
N PHE A 482 -8.20 10.61 -11.10
CA PHE A 482 -7.15 11.26 -11.88
C PHE A 482 -6.48 12.35 -11.05
N LEU A 483 -7.24 13.32 -10.57
CA LEU A 483 -6.68 14.48 -9.89
C LEU A 483 -7.56 14.90 -8.74
N ASP A 484 -6.94 15.26 -7.63
CA ASP A 484 -7.60 15.83 -6.48
C ASP A 484 -7.06 17.23 -6.23
N MET A 485 -7.94 18.20 -6.00
CA MET A 485 -7.58 19.61 -6.01
C MET A 485 -8.09 20.34 -4.78
N GLU A 486 -7.15 20.99 -4.12
CA GLU A 486 -7.42 21.88 -3.01
C GLU A 486 -7.70 23.29 -3.51
N VAL A 487 -8.81 23.86 -3.03
CA VAL A 487 -9.22 25.21 -3.38
C VAL A 487 -8.59 26.20 -2.41
N ARG A 488 -7.83 27.16 -2.94
CA ARG A 488 -7.27 28.28 -2.18
C ARG A 488 -8.08 29.53 -2.47
N GLY A 489 -8.70 30.10 -1.44
CA GLY A 489 -9.38 31.38 -1.55
C GLY A 489 -8.36 32.52 -1.63
N VAL A 490 -8.22 33.17 -2.79
CA VAL A 490 -7.45 34.41 -2.91
C VAL A 490 -8.34 35.57 -2.46
N GLY A 491 -8.29 35.87 -1.17
CA GLY A 491 -8.91 37.06 -0.58
C GLY A 491 -8.01 38.28 -0.77
N GLY A 492 -8.19 39.01 -1.87
CA GLY A 492 -7.70 40.38 -2.03
C GLY A 492 -8.89 41.34 -2.09
N GLN A 493 -8.92 42.35 -1.21
CA GLN A 493 -9.84 43.47 -1.37
C GLN A 493 -9.45 44.25 -2.62
N GLY A 494 -10.24 44.14 -3.68
CA GLY A 494 -10.06 44.85 -4.94
C GLY A 494 -9.68 43.92 -6.09
N GLU A 495 -10.50 43.93 -7.14
CA GLU A 495 -10.39 43.20 -8.42
C GLU A 495 -10.78 41.71 -8.42
N GLY A 496 -11.98 41.43 -8.96
CA GLY A 496 -12.39 40.15 -9.56
C GLY A 496 -12.36 38.91 -8.66
N ARG A 497 -13.53 38.38 -8.28
CA ARG A 497 -13.67 37.09 -7.58
C ARG A 497 -12.99 35.95 -8.38
N ARG A 498 -11.72 35.67 -8.09
CA ARG A 498 -10.91 34.62 -8.71
C ARG A 498 -10.71 33.49 -7.71
N LEU A 499 -11.05 32.27 -8.10
CA LEU A 499 -10.86 31.07 -7.28
C LEU A 499 -9.76 30.24 -7.92
N GLU A 500 -8.76 29.87 -7.15
CA GLU A 500 -7.63 29.06 -7.62
C GLU A 500 -7.67 27.70 -6.93
N ALA A 501 -7.48 26.63 -7.69
CA ALA A 501 -7.32 25.28 -7.16
C ALA A 501 -6.04 24.67 -7.70
N ARG A 502 -5.35 23.87 -6.87
CA ARG A 502 -4.12 23.18 -7.26
C ARG A 502 -4.21 21.71 -6.90
N GLY A 503 -3.64 20.87 -7.75
CA GLY A 503 -3.57 19.43 -7.54
C GLY A 503 -2.27 18.86 -8.08
N ARG A 504 -1.85 17.71 -7.56
CA ARG A 504 -0.66 17.00 -8.01
C ARG A 504 -0.96 15.52 -8.18
N HIS A 505 -0.60 14.96 -9.33
CA HIS A 505 -0.87 13.56 -9.66
C HIS A 505 0.38 12.87 -10.23
N PRO A 506 0.98 11.89 -9.52
CA PRO A 506 1.98 10.99 -10.09
C PRO A 506 1.29 9.91 -10.94
N CYS A 507 1.69 9.78 -12.21
CA CYS A 507 1.21 8.78 -13.15
C CYS A 507 2.40 8.02 -13.75
N GLY A 508 2.68 6.83 -13.22
CA GLY A 508 3.88 6.06 -13.60
C GLY A 508 5.16 6.81 -13.20
N GLU A 509 6.02 7.08 -14.18
CA GLU A 509 7.26 7.87 -14.00
C GLU A 509 7.05 9.38 -14.19
N ASP A 510 5.83 9.80 -14.56
CA ASP A 510 5.49 11.19 -14.82
C ASP A 510 4.81 11.83 -13.60
N VAL A 511 4.99 13.14 -13.43
CA VAL A 511 4.31 13.96 -12.43
C VAL A 511 3.55 15.08 -13.12
N TYR A 512 2.27 15.21 -12.79
CA TYR A 512 1.37 16.25 -13.28
C TYR A 512 1.10 17.24 -12.15
N ASP A 513 1.64 18.44 -12.26
CA ASP A 513 1.31 19.57 -11.38
C ASP A 513 0.25 20.44 -12.06
N ALA A 514 -0.93 20.52 -11.48
CA ALA A 514 -2.11 21.14 -12.09
C ALA A 514 -2.54 22.40 -11.34
N THR A 515 -2.87 23.45 -12.08
CA THR A 515 -3.42 24.70 -11.55
C THR A 515 -4.69 25.06 -12.31
N PHE A 516 -5.76 25.31 -11.59
CA PHE A 516 -7.07 25.69 -12.11
C PHE A 516 -7.40 27.07 -11.60
N VAL A 517 -7.80 27.94 -12.51
CA VAL A 517 -8.18 29.30 -12.18
C VAL A 517 -9.58 29.53 -12.73
N PHE A 518 -10.51 29.79 -11.83
CA PHE A 518 -11.89 30.10 -12.14
C PHE A 518 -12.10 31.62 -11.99
N GLY A 519 -12.58 32.27 -13.05
CA GLY A 519 -12.73 33.73 -13.13
C GLY A 519 -11.45 34.43 -13.61
N GLY A 520 -11.61 35.44 -14.48
CA GLY A 520 -10.49 36.28 -14.95
C GLY A 520 -10.14 36.17 -16.44
N GLY A 521 -11.12 36.03 -17.34
CA GLY A 521 -10.90 36.33 -18.77
C GLY A 521 -10.75 37.83 -19.02
N GLU A 522 -10.17 38.22 -20.16
CA GLU A 522 -10.05 39.63 -20.60
C GLU A 522 -11.41 40.35 -20.66
N GLN A 523 -12.51 39.59 -20.72
CA GLN A 523 -13.88 40.07 -20.49
C GLN A 523 -14.41 39.56 -19.16
N GLN A 524 -14.97 40.49 -18.38
CA GLN A 524 -15.47 40.34 -17.01
C GLN A 524 -16.10 38.96 -16.72
N GLY A 525 -15.39 38.14 -15.92
CA GLY A 525 -16.01 37.22 -14.97
C GLY A 525 -16.37 35.80 -15.42
N GLU A 526 -16.27 35.43 -16.70
CA GLU A 526 -16.77 34.12 -17.17
C GLU A 526 -15.74 33.30 -17.97
N GLY A 527 -14.57 33.04 -17.37
CA GLY A 527 -13.53 32.19 -17.96
C GLY A 527 -12.93 31.21 -16.95
N MET A 528 -12.42 30.09 -17.45
CA MET A 528 -11.60 29.14 -16.67
C MET A 528 -10.29 28.88 -17.41
N VAL A 529 -9.18 28.86 -16.67
CA VAL A 529 -7.86 28.49 -17.21
C VAL A 529 -7.33 27.30 -16.42
N VAL A 530 -6.86 26.29 -17.14
CA VAL A 530 -6.29 25.06 -16.56
C VAL A 530 -4.89 24.86 -17.11
N THR A 531 -3.91 24.79 -16.23
CA THR A 531 -2.51 24.61 -16.58
C THR A 531 -1.99 23.31 -15.98
N TYR A 532 -1.38 22.47 -16.80
CA TYR A 532 -0.61 21.30 -16.37
C TYR A 532 0.86 21.52 -16.68
N VAL A 533 1.72 21.35 -15.69
CA VAL A 533 3.16 21.19 -15.86
C VAL A 533 3.46 19.71 -15.69
N VAL A 534 3.99 19.07 -16.73
CA VAL A 534 4.22 17.63 -16.75
C VAL A 534 5.72 17.37 -16.86
N LYS A 535 6.25 16.57 -15.92
CA LYS A 535 7.66 16.20 -15.86
C LYS A 535 7.81 14.68 -15.71
N GLY A 536 8.67 14.08 -16.52
CA GLY A 536 9.02 12.66 -16.50
C GLY A 536 10.13 12.34 -17.49
N PRO A 537 10.61 11.08 -17.56
CA PRO A 537 11.77 10.70 -18.37
C PRO A 537 11.61 10.99 -19.86
N THR A 538 10.39 10.88 -20.39
CA THR A 538 10.06 11.11 -21.81
C THR A 538 9.03 12.22 -22.01
N LYS A 539 8.64 12.92 -20.93
CA LYS A 539 7.65 14.00 -20.97
C LYS A 539 8.17 15.23 -20.22
N ASP A 540 8.32 16.33 -20.94
CA ASP A 540 8.51 17.64 -20.35
C ASP A 540 7.69 18.62 -21.17
N TYR A 541 6.51 18.99 -20.67
CA TYR A 541 5.66 19.94 -21.39
C TYR A 541 4.77 20.73 -20.44
N VAL A 542 4.33 21.89 -20.93
CA VAL A 542 3.29 22.69 -20.31
C VAL A 542 2.05 22.64 -21.19
N SER A 543 0.91 22.28 -20.62
CA SER A 543 -0.38 22.36 -21.30
C SER A 543 -1.24 23.43 -20.63
N GLU A 544 -1.65 24.45 -21.39
CA GLU A 544 -2.58 25.47 -20.94
C GLU A 544 -3.88 25.34 -21.72
N THR A 545 -5.00 25.19 -21.01
CA THR A 545 -6.36 25.13 -21.58
C THR A 545 -7.15 26.34 -21.11
N ARG A 546 -7.72 27.09 -22.05
CA ARG A 546 -8.59 28.23 -21.80
C ARG A 546 -10.00 27.90 -22.21
N TYR A 547 -10.92 28.15 -21.29
CA TYR A 547 -12.35 28.01 -21.45
C TYR A 547 -12.95 29.40 -21.43
N THR A 548 -13.63 29.77 -22.51
CA THR A 548 -14.32 31.05 -22.65
C THR A 548 -15.79 30.81 -22.97
N ARG A 549 -16.63 31.74 -22.53
CA ARG A 549 -18.05 31.77 -22.87
C ARG A 549 -18.33 32.74 -24.00
#